data_AF-A0A8J3XU95-F1
#
_entry.id   AF-A0A8J3XU95-F1
#
_cell.length_a   1.000
_cell.length_b   1.000
_cell.length_c   1.000
_cell.angle_alpha   90.00
_cell.angle_beta   90.00
_cell.angle_gamma   90.00
#
_symmetry.space_group_name_H-M   'P 1'
#
loop_
_entity.id
_entity.type
_entity.pdbx_description
1 polymer ?
#
loop_
_entity_poly.entity_id
_entity_poly.type
_entity_poly.pdbx_seq_one_letter_code
_entity_poly.pdbx_strand_id
1 'polypeptide(L)'
;MTPRRTGSVLRNLARRGLVARGLLPPSVGLGLRALRVARGGRSWRWLAAALVLIVPLTLFGSIIVMTPAPSIFLGSGFGADCASAATAPDVSQTAQSDIPPDYLQLYKKFGQEIGVQWNVLAAIGKRETDHGRSKLPGVQSGTNYAGAAGPMQFLISTWGGKAKIKINSKFNGYASDGDGDGFGDVYDPADAILGAAKMLKRNGAPDDLRGAIFVYNRATWYVDQVLEIAKGYATNGEIGVPPEADPACDEGYVDSVSSEVVQKILEYALAQRGKPYIWGGTGPDGFDCSGIIYMAYRNAGLSIPRTTFGQWPFGVHVRAGNEKPGDLVFFDSGPNTGPNHPGHVGMVVSKGKMIEARCTRCGPIKVTTYNDRPNIVGFTRPLQNADVLQQLKKALT
;
A
#
# COMPACT_ATOMS: atom_id res chain seq x y z
N MET A 1 52.85 -2.25 -51.91
CA MET A 1 52.70 -3.44 -52.78
C MET A 1 51.27 -3.97 -52.70
N THR A 2 50.85 -4.73 -53.71
CA THR A 2 49.45 -4.94 -54.17
C THR A 2 48.79 -6.24 -53.59
N PRO A 3 47.51 -6.59 -53.87
CA PRO A 3 46.57 -7.03 -52.81
C PRO A 3 45.77 -8.34 -53.09
N ARG A 4 44.75 -8.63 -52.25
CA ARG A 4 43.54 -9.44 -52.56
C ARG A 4 42.33 -8.76 -51.87
N ARG A 5 41.19 -8.41 -52.50
CA ARG A 5 40.11 -9.20 -53.14
C ARG A 5 39.40 -10.15 -52.14
N THR A 6 38.05 -10.25 -52.02
CA THR A 6 36.90 -9.77 -52.85
C THR A 6 35.53 -9.92 -52.14
N GLY A 7 34.46 -9.24 -52.64
CA GLY A 7 33.02 -9.54 -52.37
C GLY A 7 32.34 -8.58 -51.37
N SER A 8 31.40 -7.66 -51.67
CA SER A 8 30.30 -7.50 -52.66
C SER A 8 29.08 -8.42 -52.46
N VAL A 9 27.94 -7.83 -52.04
CA VAL A 9 26.64 -7.80 -52.77
C VAL A 9 25.82 -6.56 -52.31
N LEU A 10 25.12 -5.92 -53.26
CA LEU A 10 24.21 -4.78 -53.09
C LEU A 10 22.72 -5.20 -53.23
N ARG A 11 21.83 -4.55 -52.45
CA ARG A 11 20.62 -3.77 -52.89
C ARG A 11 19.63 -3.59 -51.72
N ASN A 12 19.22 -2.38 -51.36
CA ASN A 12 18.25 -1.46 -52.01
C ASN A 12 16.83 -2.02 -52.16
N LEU A 13 15.88 -1.47 -51.39
CA LEU A 13 14.45 -1.36 -51.73
C LEU A 13 13.92 -0.01 -51.26
N ALA A 14 12.97 0.57 -52.01
CA ALA A 14 12.59 1.98 -51.90
C ALA A 14 11.08 2.21 -51.78
N ARG A 15 10.74 3.29 -51.06
CA ARG A 15 9.61 4.23 -51.24
C ARG A 15 8.19 3.72 -51.62
N ARG A 16 7.26 4.02 -50.69
CA ARG A 16 5.98 4.76 -50.86
C ARG A 16 4.99 4.36 -51.99
N GLY A 17 3.76 4.02 -51.58
CA GLY A 17 2.60 4.91 -51.79
C GLY A 17 1.34 4.36 -52.51
N LEU A 18 0.17 4.80 -52.01
CA LEU A 18 -1.20 4.73 -52.60
C LEU A 18 -1.89 3.34 -52.72
N VAL A 19 -3.23 3.20 -52.79
CA VAL A 19 -4.40 3.86 -52.13
C VAL A 19 -5.72 3.15 -52.55
N ALA A 20 -6.78 3.27 -51.73
CA ALA A 20 -8.22 3.15 -52.05
C ALA A 20 -8.95 1.77 -52.20
N ARG A 21 -10.20 1.79 -51.69
CA ARG A 21 -11.39 0.94 -51.97
C ARG A 21 -11.27 -0.57 -51.62
N GLY A 22 -12.17 -1.22 -50.89
CA GLY A 22 -13.48 -0.85 -50.31
C GLY A 22 -14.63 -1.62 -50.97
N LEU A 23 -15.35 -2.47 -50.21
CA LEU A 23 -16.66 -3.06 -50.56
C LEU A 23 -17.30 -3.79 -49.35
N LEU A 24 -18.57 -3.46 -49.12
CA LEU A 24 -19.63 -4.11 -48.33
C LEU A 24 -20.73 -4.56 -49.35
N PRO A 25 -21.86 -5.23 -49.02
CA PRO A 25 -22.30 -5.96 -47.82
C PRO A 25 -22.68 -7.43 -48.24
N PRO A 26 -23.88 -8.08 -48.05
CA PRO A 26 -25.25 -7.63 -47.68
C PRO A 26 -25.77 -8.15 -46.32
N SER A 27 -26.88 -7.55 -45.88
CA SER A 27 -27.66 -7.87 -44.67
C SER A 27 -29.04 -8.47 -45.00
N VAL A 28 -29.51 -9.42 -44.18
CA VAL A 28 -30.88 -9.98 -44.12
C VAL A 28 -31.10 -10.43 -42.66
N GLY A 29 -32.26 -10.33 -41.99
CA GLY A 29 -33.58 -9.74 -42.30
C GLY A 29 -34.47 -9.79 -41.04
N LEU A 30 -35.57 -9.03 -40.99
CA LEU A 30 -36.41 -8.87 -39.79
C LEU A 30 -37.16 -10.15 -39.36
N GLY A 31 -37.46 -10.24 -38.05
CA GLY A 31 -38.28 -11.31 -37.45
C GLY A 31 -39.03 -10.92 -36.17
N LEU A 32 -39.79 -9.83 -36.18
CA LEU A 32 -40.72 -9.50 -35.08
C LEU A 32 -41.95 -10.42 -35.12
N ARG A 33 -42.25 -11.10 -34.01
CA ARG A 33 -43.60 -11.61 -33.71
C ARG A 33 -43.97 -11.32 -32.26
N ALA A 34 -44.97 -10.47 -32.08
CA ALA A 34 -45.71 -10.36 -30.83
C ALA A 34 -46.94 -11.28 -30.91
N LEU A 35 -47.32 -11.88 -29.79
CA LEU A 35 -48.71 -12.31 -29.56
C LEU A 35 -49.09 -12.09 -28.09
N ARG A 36 -50.37 -11.84 -27.86
CA ARG A 36 -50.91 -11.24 -26.63
C ARG A 36 -51.93 -12.18 -25.97
N VAL A 37 -52.03 -12.07 -24.65
CA VAL A 37 -53.24 -12.27 -23.82
C VAL A 37 -53.85 -13.68 -23.74
N ALA A 38 -53.93 -14.19 -22.51
CA ALA A 38 -55.18 -14.68 -21.94
C ALA A 38 -55.20 -14.45 -20.41
N ARG A 39 -56.28 -13.82 -19.91
CA ARG A 39 -56.61 -13.76 -18.47
C ARG A 39 -57.42 -15.00 -18.10
N GLY A 40 -57.34 -15.46 -16.85
CA GLY A 40 -58.24 -16.51 -16.35
C GLY A 40 -58.11 -16.77 -14.85
N GLY A 41 -58.71 -15.92 -14.02
CA GLY A 41 -58.90 -16.23 -12.60
C GLY A 41 -60.27 -16.88 -12.36
N ARG A 42 -60.34 -17.84 -11.42
CA ARG A 42 -61.58 -18.14 -10.70
C ARG A 42 -61.29 -18.83 -9.36
N SER A 43 -61.98 -18.36 -8.32
CA SER A 43 -61.95 -18.91 -6.97
C SER A 43 -63.11 -19.89 -6.76
N TRP A 44 -62.94 -20.85 -5.84
CA TRP A 44 -64.06 -21.40 -5.07
C TRP A 44 -63.57 -21.90 -3.70
N ARG A 45 -64.37 -21.66 -2.66
CA ARG A 45 -64.15 -22.07 -1.26
C ARG A 45 -65.18 -23.13 -0.86
N TRP A 46 -64.81 -24.11 -0.04
CA TRP A 46 -65.68 -24.81 0.91
C TRP A 46 -64.82 -25.25 2.13
N LEU A 47 -65.06 -24.68 3.32
CA LEU A 47 -65.63 -25.32 4.54
C LEU A 47 -64.74 -26.44 5.14
N ALA A 48 -64.13 -26.27 6.34
CA ALA A 48 -64.71 -26.31 7.72
C ALA A 48 -64.25 -27.63 8.42
N ALA A 49 -64.09 -27.78 9.75
CA ALA A 49 -64.40 -26.94 10.93
C ALA A 49 -63.48 -27.26 12.14
N ALA A 50 -63.44 -26.34 13.13
CA ALA A 50 -63.28 -26.46 14.60
C ALA A 50 -62.18 -27.37 15.21
N LEU A 51 -61.42 -26.97 16.27
CA LEU A 51 -61.78 -26.79 17.70
C LEU A 51 -60.51 -26.25 18.47
N VAL A 52 -60.51 -25.61 19.67
CA VAL A 52 -61.50 -24.81 20.45
C VAL A 52 -60.82 -24.07 21.66
N LEU A 53 -61.17 -22.79 21.94
CA LEU A 53 -61.01 -22.03 23.22
C LEU A 53 -59.57 -21.78 23.81
N ILE A 54 -59.27 -20.83 24.73
CA ILE A 54 -60.00 -20.01 25.75
C ILE A 54 -59.54 -18.52 25.77
N VAL A 55 -60.40 -17.61 26.24
CA VAL A 55 -60.25 -16.13 26.41
C VAL A 55 -61.21 -15.68 27.56
N PRO A 56 -61.13 -14.53 28.31
CA PRO A 56 -60.16 -13.40 28.45
C PRO A 56 -59.65 -13.17 29.93
N LEU A 57 -58.93 -12.06 30.24
CA LEU A 57 -59.39 -10.89 31.07
C LEU A 57 -58.27 -10.04 31.74
N THR A 58 -58.58 -8.77 32.01
CA THR A 58 -57.76 -7.65 32.55
C THR A 58 -57.61 -7.60 34.07
N LEU A 59 -56.55 -6.98 34.63
CA LEU A 59 -56.65 -5.95 35.70
C LEU A 59 -55.31 -5.25 36.07
N PHE A 60 -55.47 -4.11 36.75
CA PHE A 60 -54.47 -3.11 37.18
C PHE A 60 -53.36 -3.64 38.11
N GLY A 61 -52.18 -3.00 38.11
CA GLY A 61 -51.12 -3.23 39.10
C GLY A 61 -49.88 -2.35 38.93
N SER A 62 -49.89 -1.19 39.59
CA SER A 62 -48.77 -0.27 39.88
C SER A 62 -47.33 -0.83 39.91
N ILE A 63 -46.38 -0.07 39.35
CA ILE A 63 -45.26 0.60 40.07
C ILE A 63 -44.46 1.43 39.05
N ILE A 64 -44.32 2.75 39.30
CA ILE A 64 -43.32 3.60 38.62
C ILE A 64 -42.08 3.58 39.52
N VAL A 65 -41.07 2.80 39.15
CA VAL A 65 -39.73 2.98 39.73
C VAL A 65 -39.08 4.18 39.05
N MET A 66 -38.83 5.24 39.81
CA MET A 66 -37.93 6.31 39.39
C MET A 66 -36.50 5.77 39.39
N THR A 67 -36.06 5.18 38.28
CA THR A 67 -34.63 5.05 37.99
C THR A 67 -34.10 6.41 37.53
N PRO A 68 -32.90 6.84 37.97
CA PRO A 68 -32.34 8.10 37.51
C PRO A 68 -32.09 8.02 36.00
N ALA A 69 -32.57 9.01 35.25
CA ALA A 69 -32.23 9.12 33.84
C ALA A 69 -30.70 9.29 33.71
N PRO A 70 -29.99 8.45 32.94
CA PRO A 70 -28.67 8.82 32.50
C PRO A 70 -28.82 10.04 31.59
N SER A 71 -28.16 11.13 31.96
CA SER A 71 -28.19 12.39 31.23
C SER A 71 -27.94 12.13 29.74
N ILE A 72 -28.82 12.65 28.89
CA ILE A 72 -28.64 12.60 27.43
C ILE A 72 -27.43 13.48 27.09
N PHE A 73 -26.25 12.87 27.10
CA PHE A 73 -25.11 13.37 26.37
C PHE A 73 -25.36 13.09 24.89
N LEU A 74 -25.85 14.11 24.18
CA LEU A 74 -25.68 14.23 22.73
C LEU A 74 -24.20 14.48 22.43
N GLY A 75 -23.40 13.45 22.64
CA GLY A 75 -21.99 13.36 22.27
C GLY A 75 -21.85 12.24 21.25
N SER A 76 -21.97 12.60 19.97
CA SER A 76 -21.64 11.71 18.86
C SER A 76 -20.13 11.46 18.83
N GLY A 77 -19.69 10.49 19.63
CA GLY A 77 -18.31 10.02 19.69
C GLY A 77 -18.17 8.66 19.00
N PHE A 78 -18.09 8.65 17.67
CA PHE A 78 -17.51 7.52 16.94
C PHE A 78 -15.99 7.61 17.07
N GLY A 79 -15.46 7.25 18.24
CA GLY A 79 -14.03 7.06 18.39
C GLY A 79 -13.59 5.89 17.51
N ALA A 80 -12.85 6.19 16.43
CA ALA A 80 -12.26 5.16 15.60
C ALA A 80 -11.21 4.38 16.42
N ASP A 81 -11.41 3.07 16.57
CA ASP A 81 -10.54 2.21 17.36
C ASP A 81 -9.25 1.89 16.60
N CYS A 82 -8.38 2.89 16.47
CA CYS A 82 -7.10 2.85 15.75
C CYS A 82 -6.04 1.89 16.36
N ALA A 83 -6.42 1.10 17.36
CA ALA A 83 -5.62 0.07 18.01
C ALA A 83 -6.20 -1.35 17.84
N SER A 84 -7.18 -1.54 16.97
CA SER A 84 -7.67 -2.89 16.65
C SER A 84 -6.58 -3.71 15.97
N ALA A 85 -6.14 -4.78 16.63
CA ALA A 85 -5.30 -5.79 16.00
C ALA A 85 -6.07 -6.37 14.81
N ALA A 86 -5.47 -6.35 13.61
CA ALA A 86 -6.09 -6.76 12.36
C ALA A 86 -6.49 -8.25 12.38
N THR A 87 -7.66 -8.53 12.95
CA THR A 87 -8.35 -9.81 12.88
C THR A 87 -8.78 -9.97 11.43
N ALA A 88 -8.22 -10.97 10.75
CA ALA A 88 -8.47 -11.13 9.34
C ALA A 88 -9.94 -11.55 9.12
N PRO A 89 -10.65 -10.93 8.16
CA PRO A 89 -12.08 -11.16 7.95
C PRO A 89 -12.38 -12.59 7.46
N ASP A 90 -13.63 -12.99 7.61
CA ASP A 90 -14.11 -14.30 7.14
C ASP A 90 -14.00 -14.46 5.62
N VAL A 91 -13.88 -15.71 5.17
CA VAL A 91 -13.61 -16.07 3.77
C VAL A 91 -14.84 -15.86 2.90
N SER A 92 -14.77 -14.92 1.96
CA SER A 92 -15.85 -14.68 0.99
C SER A 92 -16.15 -15.92 0.13
N GLN A 93 -17.34 -15.96 -0.48
CA GLN A 93 -17.68 -16.99 -1.46
C GLN A 93 -16.73 -16.98 -2.67
N THR A 94 -16.26 -15.79 -3.08
CA THR A 94 -15.22 -15.61 -4.11
C THR A 94 -13.96 -16.38 -3.73
N ALA A 95 -13.41 -16.13 -2.54
CA ALA A 95 -12.22 -16.80 -2.04
C ALA A 95 -12.40 -18.32 -1.90
N GLN A 96 -13.56 -18.79 -1.42
CA GLN A 96 -13.86 -20.23 -1.34
C GLN A 96 -13.93 -20.91 -2.72
N SER A 97 -14.34 -20.18 -3.77
CA SER A 97 -14.44 -20.70 -5.14
C SER A 97 -13.14 -20.60 -5.94
N ASP A 98 -12.31 -19.60 -5.67
CA ASP A 98 -11.12 -19.28 -6.44
C ASP A 98 -9.84 -19.90 -5.84
N ILE A 99 -9.69 -19.91 -4.52
CA ILE A 99 -8.45 -20.36 -3.88
C ILE A 99 -8.48 -21.88 -3.69
N PRO A 100 -7.45 -22.64 -4.11
CA PRO A 100 -7.34 -24.06 -3.80
C PRO A 100 -7.42 -24.31 -2.27
N PRO A 101 -8.15 -25.35 -1.79
CA PRO A 101 -8.38 -25.53 -0.35
C PRO A 101 -7.11 -25.70 0.49
N ASP A 102 -6.09 -26.35 -0.05
CA ASP A 102 -4.74 -26.50 0.50
C ASP A 102 -4.03 -25.14 0.62
N TYR A 103 -4.01 -24.36 -0.47
CA TYR A 103 -3.48 -22.99 -0.46
C TYR A 103 -4.21 -22.09 0.54
N LEU A 104 -5.54 -22.15 0.62
CA LEU A 104 -6.34 -21.38 1.57
C LEU A 104 -5.98 -21.70 3.02
N GLN A 105 -5.72 -22.97 3.35
CA GLN A 105 -5.24 -23.36 4.67
C GLN A 105 -3.85 -22.78 4.96
N LEU A 106 -2.92 -22.82 4.01
CA LEU A 106 -1.57 -22.27 4.16
C LEU A 106 -1.58 -20.74 4.32
N TYR A 107 -2.37 -20.00 3.52
CA TYR A 107 -2.52 -18.55 3.66
C TYR A 107 -3.08 -18.16 5.04
N LYS A 108 -4.07 -18.90 5.55
CA LYS A 108 -4.60 -18.69 6.91
C LYS A 108 -3.57 -18.99 7.99
N LYS A 109 -2.94 -20.18 7.94
CA LYS A 109 -1.91 -20.64 8.89
C LYS A 109 -0.81 -19.58 9.03
N PHE A 110 -0.12 -19.28 7.94
CA PHE A 110 1.06 -18.41 7.98
C PHE A 110 0.72 -16.93 8.08
N GLY A 111 -0.46 -16.51 7.61
CA GLY A 111 -0.96 -15.18 7.88
C GLY A 111 -1.14 -14.94 9.37
N GLN A 112 -1.84 -15.85 10.05
CA GLN A 112 -2.04 -15.79 11.50
C GLN A 112 -0.71 -15.91 12.27
N GLU A 113 0.15 -16.87 11.91
CA GLU A 113 1.43 -17.14 12.59
C GLU A 113 2.40 -15.95 12.52
N ILE A 114 2.49 -15.28 11.36
CA ILE A 114 3.42 -14.17 11.11
C ILE A 114 2.80 -12.79 11.41
N GLY A 115 1.47 -12.71 11.58
CA GLY A 115 0.75 -11.45 11.78
C GLY A 115 0.70 -10.61 10.50
N VAL A 116 0.25 -11.23 9.40
CA VAL A 116 -0.08 -10.62 8.10
C VAL A 116 -1.41 -11.20 7.64
N GLN A 117 -2.30 -10.41 7.04
CA GLN A 117 -3.64 -10.92 6.71
C GLN A 117 -3.61 -11.99 5.60
N TRP A 118 -4.42 -13.04 5.79
CA TRP A 118 -4.47 -14.19 4.88
C TRP A 118 -4.96 -13.82 3.47
N ASN A 119 -5.91 -12.89 3.35
CA ASN A 119 -6.47 -12.46 2.07
C ASN A 119 -5.45 -11.69 1.22
N VAL A 120 -4.52 -10.96 1.85
CA VAL A 120 -3.40 -10.29 1.16
C VAL A 120 -2.39 -11.30 0.65
N LEU A 121 -2.03 -12.30 1.46
CA LEU A 121 -1.15 -13.40 1.03
C LEU A 121 -1.77 -14.19 -0.13
N ALA A 122 -3.06 -14.49 -0.03
CA ALA A 122 -3.82 -15.12 -1.09
C ALA A 122 -3.83 -14.28 -2.37
N ALA A 123 -4.04 -12.96 -2.26
CA ALA A 123 -4.04 -12.06 -3.42
C ALA A 123 -2.68 -11.97 -4.12
N ILE A 124 -1.56 -12.04 -3.39
CA ILE A 124 -0.23 -12.15 -3.99
C ILE A 124 -0.09 -13.47 -4.74
N GLY A 125 -0.44 -14.61 -4.12
CA GLY A 125 -0.36 -15.91 -4.80
C GLY A 125 -1.30 -16.01 -6.02
N LYS A 126 -2.47 -15.38 -5.96
CA LYS A 126 -3.37 -15.19 -7.11
C LYS A 126 -2.68 -14.40 -8.22
N ARG A 127 -2.05 -13.27 -7.86
CA ARG A 127 -1.42 -12.34 -8.79
C ARG A 127 -0.19 -12.91 -9.48
N GLU A 128 0.65 -13.64 -8.73
CA GLU A 128 1.90 -14.21 -9.25
C GLU A 128 1.65 -15.40 -10.17
N THR A 129 0.81 -16.36 -9.76
CA THR A 129 0.72 -17.67 -10.45
C THR A 129 -0.66 -18.30 -10.46
N ASP A 130 -1.73 -17.55 -10.12
CA ASP A 130 -3.06 -18.14 -9.89
C ASP A 130 -3.02 -19.28 -8.85
N HIS A 131 -2.38 -19.04 -7.71
CA HIS A 131 -2.16 -20.01 -6.63
C HIS A 131 -1.45 -21.29 -7.11
N GLY A 132 -0.35 -21.13 -7.85
CA GLY A 132 0.46 -22.22 -8.39
C GLY A 132 -0.13 -22.93 -9.61
N ARG A 133 -1.34 -22.57 -10.06
CA ARG A 133 -2.03 -23.23 -11.20
C ARG A 133 -1.49 -22.79 -12.56
N SER A 134 -0.82 -21.64 -12.63
CA SER A 134 -0.20 -21.13 -13.85
C SER A 134 0.86 -22.10 -14.41
N LYS A 135 0.81 -22.33 -15.71
CA LYS A 135 1.77 -23.17 -16.46
C LYS A 135 2.92 -22.37 -17.07
N LEU A 136 3.10 -21.12 -16.65
CA LEU A 136 4.20 -20.27 -17.12
C LEU A 136 5.56 -20.76 -16.58
N PRO A 137 6.67 -20.43 -17.26
CA PRO A 137 8.01 -20.80 -16.79
C PRO A 137 8.28 -20.32 -15.36
N GLY A 138 9.01 -21.12 -14.58
CA GLY A 138 9.38 -20.79 -13.21
C GLY A 138 8.37 -21.17 -12.12
N VAL A 139 7.11 -21.49 -12.45
CA VAL A 139 6.11 -21.79 -11.40
C VAL A 139 6.37 -23.13 -10.72
N GLN A 140 6.60 -24.20 -11.50
CA GLN A 140 6.77 -25.57 -11.02
C GLN A 140 8.23 -26.06 -11.06
N SER A 141 9.06 -25.46 -11.92
CA SER A 141 10.50 -25.73 -12.01
C SER A 141 11.21 -24.64 -12.81
N GLY A 142 12.53 -24.54 -12.60
CA GLY A 142 13.36 -23.51 -13.21
C GLY A 142 12.99 -22.10 -12.75
N THR A 143 13.48 -21.09 -13.47
CA THR A 143 13.07 -19.70 -13.26
C THR A 143 12.41 -19.14 -14.52
N ASN A 144 11.54 -18.14 -14.35
CA ASN A 144 11.14 -17.26 -15.45
C ASN A 144 12.33 -16.38 -15.93
N TYR A 145 12.10 -15.54 -16.94
CA TYR A 145 13.14 -14.67 -17.53
C TYR A 145 13.74 -13.64 -16.56
N ALA A 146 13.05 -13.32 -15.45
CA ALA A 146 13.52 -12.40 -14.41
C ALA A 146 14.29 -13.11 -13.29
N GLY A 147 14.39 -14.45 -13.31
CA GLY A 147 15.01 -15.24 -12.25
C GLY A 147 14.06 -15.58 -11.10
N ALA A 148 12.74 -15.44 -11.29
CA ALA A 148 11.72 -15.78 -10.29
C ALA A 148 11.26 -17.25 -10.41
N ALA A 149 10.98 -17.86 -9.27
CA ALA A 149 10.61 -19.27 -9.13
C ALA A 149 9.49 -19.48 -8.09
N GLY A 150 8.78 -20.61 -8.21
CA GLY A 150 7.77 -21.05 -7.25
C GLY A 150 6.38 -20.44 -7.44
N PRO A 151 5.37 -20.92 -6.67
CA PRO A 151 4.00 -20.39 -6.73
C PRO A 151 3.92 -18.93 -6.25
N MET A 152 4.88 -18.46 -5.46
CA MET A 152 4.96 -17.07 -5.00
C MET A 152 5.99 -16.22 -5.78
N GLN A 153 6.57 -16.75 -6.86
CA GLN A 153 7.51 -16.08 -7.78
C GLN A 153 8.66 -15.31 -7.08
N PHE A 154 9.31 -15.94 -6.11
CA PHE A 154 10.51 -15.39 -5.49
C PHE A 154 11.67 -15.34 -6.48
N LEU A 155 12.32 -14.18 -6.60
CA LEU A 155 13.65 -14.12 -7.21
C LEU A 155 14.60 -15.03 -6.42
N ILE A 156 15.30 -15.95 -7.08
CA ILE A 156 16.21 -16.90 -6.41
C ILE A 156 17.27 -16.15 -5.57
N SER A 157 17.71 -14.97 -6.00
CA SER A 157 18.61 -14.08 -5.25
C SER A 157 18.02 -13.59 -3.92
N THR A 158 16.70 -13.39 -3.84
CA THR A 158 15.97 -13.00 -2.62
C THR A 158 15.58 -14.21 -1.76
N TRP A 159 15.35 -15.37 -2.37
CA TRP A 159 15.09 -16.62 -1.65
C TRP A 159 16.32 -17.11 -0.88
N GLY A 160 17.52 -16.97 -1.44
CA GLY A 160 18.78 -17.31 -0.77
C GLY A 160 19.88 -17.85 -1.71
N GLY A 161 19.71 -17.73 -3.02
CA GLY A 161 20.69 -18.09 -4.05
C GLY A 161 20.53 -19.48 -4.66
N LYS A 162 19.63 -20.33 -4.14
CA LYS A 162 19.27 -21.64 -4.70
C LYS A 162 17.78 -21.90 -4.49
N ALA A 163 17.15 -22.77 -5.28
CA ALA A 163 15.73 -23.09 -5.14
C ALA A 163 15.40 -23.82 -3.83
N LYS A 164 16.10 -24.91 -3.50
CA LYS A 164 16.00 -25.61 -2.20
C LYS A 164 17.26 -25.33 -1.35
N ILE A 165 17.06 -24.89 -0.12
CA ILE A 165 18.12 -24.48 0.83
C ILE A 165 17.85 -25.14 2.18
N LYS A 166 18.85 -25.76 2.83
CA LYS A 166 18.68 -26.30 4.19
C LYS A 166 18.62 -25.15 5.21
N ILE A 167 17.62 -25.10 6.09
CA ILE A 167 17.36 -23.92 6.94
C ILE A 167 18.47 -23.64 7.97
N ASN A 168 19.31 -24.61 8.30
CA ASN A 168 20.50 -24.35 9.12
C ASN A 168 21.69 -23.69 8.37
N SER A 169 21.51 -23.27 7.11
CA SER A 169 22.55 -22.57 6.34
C SER A 169 22.77 -21.13 6.82
N LYS A 170 23.95 -20.56 6.56
CA LYS A 170 24.33 -19.19 6.98
C LYS A 170 23.62 -18.06 6.22
N PHE A 171 22.98 -18.34 5.09
CA PHE A 171 22.37 -17.34 4.21
C PHE A 171 21.11 -17.93 3.54
N ASN A 172 19.94 -17.52 4.04
CA ASN A 172 18.66 -18.12 3.66
C ASN A 172 17.64 -17.11 3.11
N GLY A 173 18.04 -15.87 2.78
CA GLY A 173 17.15 -14.87 2.17
C GLY A 173 15.77 -14.76 2.84
N TYR A 174 14.73 -15.23 2.14
CA TYR A 174 13.38 -15.48 2.65
C TYR A 174 12.97 -16.97 2.68
N ALA A 175 13.85 -17.88 2.25
CA ALA A 175 13.64 -19.32 2.33
C ALA A 175 13.23 -19.73 3.75
N SER A 176 12.17 -20.52 3.80
CA SER A 176 11.45 -20.89 5.02
C SER A 176 11.00 -22.32 4.90
N ASP A 177 11.06 -23.04 6.02
CA ASP A 177 10.57 -24.40 6.22
C ASP A 177 9.16 -24.29 6.83
N GLY A 178 8.15 -24.51 6.00
CA GLY A 178 6.74 -24.37 6.33
C GLY A 178 6.03 -25.72 6.55
N ASP A 179 6.58 -26.80 6.02
CA ASP A 179 6.07 -28.18 6.17
C ASP A 179 6.80 -28.99 7.26
N GLY A 180 8.02 -28.62 7.62
CA GLY A 180 8.87 -29.29 8.62
C GLY A 180 9.97 -30.19 8.05
N ASP A 181 10.25 -30.18 6.74
CA ASP A 181 11.25 -31.07 6.11
C ASP A 181 12.72 -30.69 6.39
N GLY A 182 12.97 -29.50 6.96
CA GLY A 182 14.31 -28.97 7.27
C GLY A 182 14.94 -28.13 6.15
N PHE A 183 14.24 -27.92 5.05
CA PHE A 183 14.62 -27.09 3.92
C PHE A 183 13.60 -25.97 3.67
N GLY A 184 14.00 -24.96 2.92
CA GLY A 184 13.10 -24.06 2.22
C GLY A 184 13.24 -24.28 0.73
N ASP A 185 12.27 -24.94 0.12
CA ASP A 185 12.10 -25.13 -1.31
C ASP A 185 11.16 -24.07 -1.89
N VAL A 186 11.65 -23.28 -2.84
CA VAL A 186 10.86 -22.22 -3.47
C VAL A 186 9.64 -22.76 -4.21
N TYR A 187 9.64 -24.04 -4.63
CA TYR A 187 8.49 -24.66 -5.31
C TYR A 187 7.49 -25.32 -4.37
N ASP A 188 7.83 -25.53 -3.09
CA ASP A 188 6.86 -26.02 -2.13
C ASP A 188 5.88 -24.89 -1.73
N PRO A 189 4.55 -25.10 -1.77
CA PRO A 189 3.59 -24.07 -1.41
C PRO A 189 3.68 -23.60 0.04
N ALA A 190 3.96 -24.48 1.00
CA ALA A 190 4.02 -24.12 2.40
C ALA A 190 5.24 -23.24 2.68
N ASP A 191 6.40 -23.64 2.17
CA ASP A 191 7.65 -22.88 2.23
C ASP A 191 7.50 -21.50 1.58
N ALA A 192 7.02 -21.47 0.33
CA ALA A 192 6.88 -20.25 -0.45
C ALA A 192 5.90 -19.25 0.18
N ILE A 193 4.76 -19.72 0.70
CA ILE A 193 3.76 -18.85 1.35
C ILE A 193 4.30 -18.33 2.70
N LEU A 194 5.00 -19.16 3.49
CA LEU A 194 5.65 -18.71 4.73
C LEU A 194 6.75 -17.68 4.44
N GLY A 195 7.54 -17.89 3.38
CA GLY A 195 8.52 -16.91 2.91
C GLY A 195 7.88 -15.58 2.51
N ALA A 196 6.74 -15.61 1.81
CA ALA A 196 5.99 -14.41 1.45
C ALA A 196 5.42 -13.67 2.67
N ALA A 197 4.88 -14.40 3.65
CA ALA A 197 4.43 -13.83 4.92
C ALA A 197 5.56 -13.13 5.68
N LYS A 198 6.73 -13.78 5.82
CA LYS A 198 7.91 -13.17 6.43
C LYS A 198 8.43 -11.98 5.63
N MET A 199 8.37 -12.02 4.30
CA MET A 199 8.75 -10.90 3.45
C MET A 199 7.85 -9.69 3.68
N LEU A 200 6.53 -9.85 3.68
CA LEU A 200 5.61 -8.74 3.94
C LEU A 200 5.80 -8.18 5.35
N LYS A 201 5.89 -9.05 6.37
CA LYS A 201 6.08 -8.65 7.77
C LYS A 201 7.37 -7.84 7.97
N ARG A 202 8.48 -8.32 7.40
CA ARG A 202 9.79 -7.64 7.46
C ARG A 202 9.79 -6.28 6.76
N ASN A 203 8.93 -6.09 5.75
CA ASN A 203 8.84 -4.86 4.97
C ASN A 203 7.65 -3.96 5.37
N GLY A 204 7.00 -4.22 6.50
CA GLY A 204 6.08 -3.29 7.16
C GLY A 204 4.67 -3.80 7.41
N ALA A 205 4.25 -4.95 6.89
CA ALA A 205 2.87 -5.41 7.08
C ALA A 205 2.55 -5.78 8.55
N PRO A 206 1.33 -5.47 9.07
CA PRO A 206 0.23 -4.81 8.38
C PRO A 206 0.39 -3.28 8.28
N ASP A 207 1.18 -2.67 9.17
CA ASP A 207 1.29 -1.21 9.41
C ASP A 207 1.70 -0.34 8.19
N ASP A 208 2.42 -0.92 7.23
CA ASP A 208 2.68 -0.34 5.91
C ASP A 208 2.45 -1.41 4.83
N LEU A 209 1.20 -1.84 4.70
CA LEU A 209 0.82 -2.90 3.78
C LEU A 209 1.13 -2.53 2.32
N ARG A 210 0.90 -1.27 1.91
CA ARG A 210 1.20 -0.80 0.56
C ARG A 210 2.70 -0.79 0.28
N GLY A 211 3.53 -0.33 1.23
CA GLY A 211 4.98 -0.41 1.14
C GLY A 211 5.49 -1.85 1.11
N ALA A 212 4.94 -2.73 1.94
CA ALA A 212 5.31 -4.15 1.98
C ALA A 212 5.04 -4.87 0.64
N ILE A 213 3.85 -4.68 0.06
CA ILE A 213 3.49 -5.22 -1.26
C ILE A 213 4.33 -4.55 -2.36
N PHE A 214 4.61 -3.25 -2.25
CA PHE A 214 5.48 -2.55 -3.21
C PHE A 214 6.91 -3.11 -3.19
N VAL A 215 7.47 -3.47 -2.03
CA VAL A 215 8.80 -4.09 -1.97
C VAL A 215 8.84 -5.43 -2.72
N TYR A 216 7.71 -6.16 -2.78
CA TYR A 216 7.54 -7.44 -3.47
C TYR A 216 7.77 -7.34 -4.99
N ASN A 217 7.04 -6.46 -5.68
CA ASN A 217 7.04 -6.39 -7.16
C ASN A 217 7.52 -5.05 -7.75
N ARG A 218 7.75 -4.01 -6.92
CA ARG A 218 8.21 -2.64 -7.29
C ARG A 218 7.33 -1.89 -8.30
N ALA A 219 6.10 -2.35 -8.51
CA ALA A 219 5.11 -1.69 -9.36
C ALA A 219 3.90 -1.25 -8.53
N THR A 220 3.47 0.01 -8.68
CA THR A 220 2.27 0.52 -8.00
C THR A 220 1.00 -0.18 -8.50
N TRP A 221 0.89 -0.41 -9.80
CA TRP A 221 -0.23 -1.16 -10.40
C TRP A 221 -0.37 -2.57 -9.82
N TYR A 222 0.74 -3.19 -9.38
CA TYR A 222 0.73 -4.50 -8.75
C TYR A 222 0.14 -4.41 -7.34
N VAL A 223 0.52 -3.38 -6.57
CA VAL A 223 -0.06 -3.10 -5.24
C VAL A 223 -1.56 -2.90 -5.36
N ASP A 224 -2.02 -2.07 -6.31
CA ASP A 224 -3.45 -1.82 -6.55
C ASP A 224 -4.20 -3.11 -6.85
N GLN A 225 -3.65 -3.97 -7.73
CA GLN A 225 -4.29 -5.22 -8.13
C GLN A 225 -4.29 -6.28 -7.02
N VAL A 226 -3.21 -6.37 -6.22
CA VAL A 226 -3.17 -7.24 -5.03
C VAL A 226 -4.20 -6.78 -3.99
N LEU A 227 -4.31 -5.48 -3.72
CA LEU A 227 -5.31 -4.98 -2.79
C LEU A 227 -6.74 -5.21 -3.33
N GLU A 228 -7.00 -4.98 -4.61
CA GLU A 228 -8.35 -5.21 -5.15
C GLU A 228 -8.77 -6.69 -5.09
N ILE A 229 -7.85 -7.62 -5.37
CA ILE A 229 -8.09 -9.06 -5.17
C ILE A 229 -8.31 -9.38 -3.68
N ALA A 230 -7.51 -8.80 -2.77
CA ALA A 230 -7.61 -9.05 -1.34
C ALA A 230 -8.95 -8.57 -0.74
N LYS A 231 -9.51 -7.46 -1.22
CA LYS A 231 -10.88 -7.02 -0.88
C LYS A 231 -11.89 -8.07 -1.33
N GLY A 232 -11.81 -8.50 -2.59
CA GLY A 232 -12.70 -9.52 -3.15
C GLY A 232 -12.65 -10.87 -2.43
N TYR A 233 -11.58 -11.15 -1.68
CA TYR A 233 -11.43 -12.35 -0.86
C TYR A 233 -12.02 -12.23 0.56
N ALA A 234 -12.18 -11.04 1.10
CA ALA A 234 -12.83 -10.79 2.39
C ALA A 234 -14.37 -10.74 2.26
N THR A 235 -15.09 -11.33 3.22
CA THR A 235 -16.59 -11.31 3.26
C THR A 235 -17.19 -9.90 3.29
N ASN A 236 -16.52 -8.97 3.96
CA ASN A 236 -16.90 -7.57 4.13
C ASN A 236 -16.03 -6.59 3.30
N GLY A 237 -15.14 -7.11 2.45
CA GLY A 237 -14.19 -6.30 1.68
C GLY A 237 -13.03 -5.72 2.50
N GLU A 238 -12.91 -6.04 3.80
CA GLU A 238 -11.87 -5.47 4.65
C GLU A 238 -10.46 -5.92 4.25
N ILE A 239 -9.56 -4.94 4.31
CA ILE A 239 -8.14 -5.16 4.42
C ILE A 239 -7.68 -4.28 5.57
N GLY A 240 -7.09 -4.88 6.60
CA GLY A 240 -6.24 -4.22 7.60
C GLY A 240 -4.94 -3.68 7.00
N VAL A 241 -5.06 -2.87 5.96
CA VAL A 241 -4.25 -1.65 5.87
C VAL A 241 -4.62 -0.87 7.15
N PRO A 242 -3.69 -0.28 7.92
CA PRO A 242 -4.08 0.96 8.58
C PRO A 242 -4.55 1.87 7.45
N PRO A 243 -5.75 2.46 7.55
CA PRO A 243 -6.48 2.90 6.38
C PRO A 243 -5.64 3.84 5.51
N GLU A 244 -5.83 3.76 4.19
CA GLU A 244 -5.39 4.80 3.26
C GLU A 244 -6.07 6.12 3.65
N ALA A 245 -5.46 6.84 4.59
CA ALA A 245 -5.96 8.03 5.27
C ALA A 245 -7.50 8.07 5.35
N ASP A 246 -8.09 7.23 6.20
CA ASP A 246 -9.51 7.40 6.56
C ASP A 246 -9.64 8.79 7.21
N PRO A 247 -10.41 9.72 6.64
CA PRO A 247 -10.59 11.05 7.22
C PRO A 247 -11.20 11.04 8.63
N ALA A 248 -11.84 9.94 9.05
CA ALA A 248 -12.31 9.75 10.42
C ALA A 248 -11.19 9.33 11.40
N CYS A 249 -10.08 8.78 10.90
CA CYS A 249 -8.85 8.54 11.68
C CYS A 249 -7.96 9.80 11.78
N ASP A 250 -8.29 10.87 11.06
CA ASP A 250 -7.65 12.19 11.13
C ASP A 250 -8.27 13.13 12.19
N GLU A 251 -9.00 12.60 13.18
CA GLU A 251 -9.41 13.39 14.36
C GLU A 251 -8.18 13.87 15.16
N GLY A 252 -7.80 15.14 14.94
CA GLY A 252 -6.79 15.86 15.70
C GLY A 252 -5.51 16.26 14.94
N TYR A 253 -5.40 16.02 13.63
CA TYR A 253 -4.16 16.29 12.87
C TYR A 253 -4.09 17.66 12.15
N VAL A 254 -5.06 18.56 12.37
CA VAL A 254 -5.08 19.89 11.72
C VAL A 254 -5.46 21.06 12.65
N ASP A 255 -5.05 21.00 13.91
CA ASP A 255 -5.14 22.16 14.80
C ASP A 255 -4.16 23.28 14.37
N SER A 256 -4.69 24.20 13.54
CA SER A 256 -4.08 25.47 13.12
C SER A 256 -2.81 25.41 12.24
N VAL A 257 -2.97 24.97 10.98
CA VAL A 257 -1.98 25.21 9.91
C VAL A 257 -2.59 26.11 8.83
N SER A 258 -2.07 27.34 8.73
CA SER A 258 -2.72 28.47 8.06
C SER A 258 -2.08 28.86 6.71
N SER A 259 -1.69 27.90 5.87
CA SER A 259 -1.46 28.16 4.44
C SER A 259 -1.55 26.89 3.57
N GLU A 260 -2.20 27.04 2.42
CA GLU A 260 -2.26 26.07 1.31
C GLU A 260 -0.86 25.58 0.86
N VAL A 261 0.16 26.41 1.08
CA VAL A 261 1.57 26.12 0.77
C VAL A 261 2.13 25.02 1.69
N VAL A 262 1.86 25.06 2.99
CA VAL A 262 2.31 24.01 3.92
C VAL A 262 1.69 22.66 3.54
N GLN A 263 0.40 22.68 3.18
CA GLN A 263 -0.31 21.51 2.70
C GLN A 263 0.36 20.91 1.45
N LYS A 264 0.60 21.69 0.39
CA LYS A 264 1.28 21.22 -0.83
C LYS A 264 2.70 20.67 -0.60
N ILE A 265 3.42 21.19 0.39
CA ILE A 265 4.73 20.68 0.80
C ILE A 265 4.58 19.33 1.49
N LEU A 266 3.69 19.22 2.47
CA LEU A 266 3.47 17.99 3.24
C LEU A 266 2.90 16.87 2.38
N GLU A 267 1.89 17.16 1.54
CA GLU A 267 1.31 16.21 0.58
C GLU A 267 2.38 15.64 -0.36
N TYR A 268 3.23 16.49 -0.94
CA TYR A 268 4.32 16.02 -1.80
C TYR A 268 5.27 15.12 -1.04
N ALA A 269 5.71 15.52 0.16
CA ALA A 269 6.64 14.72 0.95
C ALA A 269 6.01 13.36 1.33
N LEU A 270 4.78 13.35 1.86
CA LEU A 270 4.04 12.14 2.25
C LEU A 270 3.75 11.20 1.07
N ALA A 271 3.62 11.72 -0.14
CA ALA A 271 3.51 10.93 -1.37
C ALA A 271 4.84 10.23 -1.78
N GLN A 272 5.98 10.56 -1.18
CA GLN A 272 7.25 9.86 -1.43
C GLN A 272 7.51 8.67 -0.50
N ARG A 273 6.60 8.37 0.44
CA ARG A 273 6.70 7.18 1.32
C ARG A 273 6.84 5.89 0.49
N GLY A 274 7.58 4.92 1.01
CA GLY A 274 7.88 3.65 0.32
C GLY A 274 9.03 3.72 -0.69
N LYS A 275 9.45 4.92 -1.15
CA LYS A 275 10.58 5.07 -2.07
C LYS A 275 11.94 4.85 -1.37
N PRO A 276 12.98 4.37 -2.07
CA PRO A 276 14.31 4.16 -1.50
C PRO A 276 15.05 5.47 -1.18
N TYR A 277 15.96 5.39 -0.22
CA TYR A 277 17.01 6.40 -0.06
C TYR A 277 18.02 6.29 -1.22
N ILE A 278 18.30 7.41 -1.88
CA ILE A 278 19.36 7.53 -2.89
C ILE A 278 20.23 8.72 -2.52
N TRP A 279 21.53 8.50 -2.28
CA TRP A 279 22.48 9.58 -1.99
C TRP A 279 22.56 10.57 -3.16
N GLY A 280 22.30 11.86 -2.92
CA GLY A 280 22.17 12.89 -3.95
C GLY A 280 20.79 12.95 -4.62
N GLY A 281 19.89 12.00 -4.32
CA GLY A 281 18.61 11.82 -5.02
C GLY A 281 17.60 12.95 -4.80
N THR A 282 16.92 13.34 -5.88
CA THR A 282 15.82 14.33 -5.91
C THR A 282 14.59 13.79 -6.65
N GLY A 283 14.39 12.47 -6.63
CA GLY A 283 13.33 11.79 -7.35
C GLY A 283 13.60 11.60 -8.85
N PRO A 284 12.64 11.02 -9.59
CA PRO A 284 11.37 10.49 -9.08
C PRO A 284 11.53 9.17 -8.32
N ASP A 285 12.60 8.42 -8.58
CA ASP A 285 12.77 7.02 -8.14
C ASP A 285 13.29 6.85 -6.70
N GLY A 286 13.81 7.92 -6.10
CA GLY A 286 14.29 7.94 -4.71
C GLY A 286 14.94 9.27 -4.34
N PHE A 287 15.11 9.51 -3.04
CA PHE A 287 15.55 10.80 -2.50
C PHE A 287 16.59 10.61 -1.40
N ASP A 288 17.44 11.61 -1.15
CA ASP A 288 18.13 11.72 0.15
C ASP A 288 17.34 12.60 1.13
N CYS A 289 17.87 12.72 2.35
CA CYS A 289 17.26 13.40 3.48
C CYS A 289 16.85 14.84 3.18
N SER A 290 17.73 15.62 2.54
CA SER A 290 17.46 17.00 2.14
C SER A 290 16.79 17.10 0.77
N GLY A 291 16.88 16.06 -0.06
CA GLY A 291 16.31 15.98 -1.40
C GLY A 291 14.79 15.85 -1.42
N ILE A 292 14.20 15.07 -0.51
CA ILE A 292 12.72 15.01 -0.36
C ILE A 292 12.17 16.38 0.05
N ILE A 293 12.83 17.07 0.98
CA ILE A 293 12.43 18.39 1.46
C ILE A 293 12.58 19.44 0.35
N TYR A 294 13.74 19.44 -0.33
CA TYR A 294 14.00 20.30 -1.48
C TYR A 294 12.91 20.17 -2.55
N MET A 295 12.53 18.94 -2.90
CA MET A 295 11.50 18.71 -3.92
C MET A 295 10.08 19.02 -3.43
N ALA A 296 9.78 18.84 -2.14
CA ALA A 296 8.51 19.25 -1.55
C ALA A 296 8.29 20.78 -1.63
N TYR A 297 9.32 21.57 -1.31
CA TYR A 297 9.26 23.02 -1.51
C TYR A 297 9.16 23.39 -2.99
N ARG A 298 9.92 22.72 -3.88
CA ARG A 298 9.83 22.95 -5.34
C ARG A 298 8.45 22.64 -5.92
N ASN A 299 7.76 21.62 -5.39
CA ASN A 299 6.37 21.29 -5.77
C ASN A 299 5.39 22.41 -5.39
N ALA A 300 5.64 23.10 -4.27
CA ALA A 300 4.89 24.28 -3.86
C ALA A 300 5.36 25.59 -4.51
N GLY A 301 6.20 25.52 -5.56
CA GLY A 301 6.73 26.69 -6.28
C GLY A 301 7.85 27.45 -5.55
N LEU A 302 8.41 26.88 -4.47
CA LEU A 302 9.42 27.51 -3.63
C LEU A 302 10.80 26.90 -3.82
N SER A 303 11.83 27.72 -3.69
CA SER A 303 13.23 27.33 -3.72
C SER A 303 13.86 27.52 -2.34
N ILE A 304 14.52 26.46 -1.87
CA ILE A 304 15.33 26.40 -0.65
C ILE A 304 16.69 25.73 -0.99
N PRO A 305 17.72 25.82 -0.12
CA PRO A 305 18.97 25.12 -0.35
C PRO A 305 18.80 23.61 -0.51
N ARG A 306 19.62 23.00 -1.38
CA ARG A 306 19.54 21.58 -1.71
C ARG A 306 20.04 20.66 -0.60
N THR A 307 21.06 21.07 0.16
CA THR A 307 21.77 20.22 1.12
C THR A 307 21.31 20.45 2.55
N THR A 308 21.41 19.42 3.40
CA THR A 308 21.12 19.49 4.85
C THR A 308 21.83 20.67 5.52
N PHE A 309 23.12 20.81 5.25
CA PHE A 309 23.99 21.87 5.78
C PHE A 309 23.61 23.27 5.29
N GLY A 310 22.96 23.38 4.12
CA GLY A 310 22.39 24.65 3.64
C GLY A 310 21.00 24.93 4.20
N GLN A 311 20.17 23.90 4.39
CA GLN A 311 18.82 24.03 4.96
C GLN A 311 18.82 24.45 6.44
N TRP A 312 19.85 24.03 7.19
CA TRP A 312 20.00 24.37 8.62
C TRP A 312 20.08 25.89 8.90
N PRO A 313 21.08 26.65 8.40
CA PRO A 313 21.17 28.09 8.62
C PRO A 313 20.12 28.90 7.84
N PHE A 314 19.46 28.30 6.84
CA PHE A 314 18.45 28.98 6.02
C PHE A 314 17.10 29.15 6.74
N GLY A 315 16.68 28.15 7.53
CA GLY A 315 15.41 28.23 8.25
C GLY A 315 15.50 29.08 9.53
N VAL A 316 14.45 29.86 9.81
CA VAL A 316 14.33 30.56 11.09
C VAL A 316 14.26 29.52 12.21
N HIS A 317 15.13 29.62 13.22
CA HIS A 317 15.21 28.61 14.27
C HIS A 317 13.95 28.58 15.14
N VAL A 318 13.51 27.38 15.48
CA VAL A 318 12.31 27.13 16.28
C VAL A 318 12.72 26.48 17.60
N ARG A 319 12.18 27.00 18.72
CA ARG A 319 12.35 26.39 20.04
C ARG A 319 11.63 25.03 20.07
N ALA A 320 12.32 23.98 20.53
CA ALA A 320 11.71 22.67 20.72
C ALA A 320 10.43 22.75 21.59
N GLY A 321 9.39 22.03 21.18
CA GLY A 321 8.02 22.12 21.67
C GLY A 321 7.12 23.11 20.91
N ASN A 322 7.69 24.01 20.10
CA ASN A 322 6.99 25.00 19.27
C ASN A 322 7.08 24.69 17.76
N GLU A 323 7.63 23.54 17.39
CA GLU A 323 7.61 23.04 16.01
C GLU A 323 6.18 22.72 15.54
N LYS A 324 5.95 22.95 14.25
CA LYS A 324 4.68 22.78 13.56
C LYS A 324 4.86 21.89 12.32
N PRO A 325 3.77 21.30 11.78
CA PRO A 325 3.82 20.63 10.49
C PRO A 325 4.44 21.53 9.41
N GLY A 326 5.39 20.99 8.64
CA GLY A 326 6.17 21.71 7.63
C GLY A 326 7.49 22.34 8.12
N ASP A 327 7.73 22.38 9.43
CA ASP A 327 9.05 22.69 10.00
C ASP A 327 10.03 21.53 9.75
N LEU A 328 11.32 21.82 9.86
CA LEU A 328 12.39 20.85 9.66
C LEU A 328 13.05 20.52 11.01
N VAL A 329 13.43 19.24 11.19
CA VAL A 329 14.16 18.75 12.37
C VAL A 329 15.49 18.15 11.93
N PHE A 330 16.58 18.57 12.58
CA PHE A 330 17.96 18.27 12.19
C PHE A 330 18.66 17.41 13.24
N PHE A 331 19.55 16.54 12.77
CA PHE A 331 20.28 15.58 13.62
C PHE A 331 21.78 15.57 13.32
N ASP A 332 22.56 15.40 14.39
CA ASP A 332 23.98 15.10 14.31
C ASP A 332 24.13 13.58 14.06
N SER A 333 24.52 13.24 12.83
CA SER A 333 24.31 11.91 12.25
C SER A 333 25.20 11.67 11.02
N GLY A 334 26.45 11.30 11.22
CA GLY A 334 27.35 10.86 10.16
C GLY A 334 28.83 11.15 10.47
N PRO A 335 29.74 10.87 9.53
CA PRO A 335 31.10 11.38 9.59
C PRO A 335 31.11 12.90 9.33
N ASN A 336 31.93 13.64 10.08
CA ASN A 336 32.11 15.10 9.96
C ASN A 336 30.84 15.93 10.24
N THR A 337 29.96 15.46 11.11
CA THR A 337 28.74 16.18 11.53
C THR A 337 28.89 16.78 12.93
N GLY A 338 28.01 17.71 13.28
CA GLY A 338 28.00 18.35 14.60
C GLY A 338 26.88 19.38 14.74
N PRO A 339 26.79 20.10 15.88
CA PRO A 339 25.73 21.08 16.16
C PRO A 339 25.58 22.20 15.13
N ASN A 340 26.66 22.57 14.43
CA ASN A 340 26.65 23.58 13.37
C ASN A 340 26.68 22.97 11.95
N HIS A 341 26.70 21.64 11.84
CA HIS A 341 26.86 20.90 10.58
C HIS A 341 26.05 19.59 10.66
N PRO A 342 24.70 19.65 10.71
CA PRO A 342 23.86 18.48 10.91
C PRO A 342 23.89 17.54 9.70
N GLY A 343 24.10 16.24 9.95
CA GLY A 343 24.21 15.22 8.90
C GLY A 343 22.89 14.76 8.30
N HIS A 344 21.80 14.89 9.06
CA HIS A 344 20.49 14.40 8.66
C HIS A 344 19.38 15.41 8.96
N VAL A 345 18.31 15.36 8.18
CA VAL A 345 17.12 16.20 8.33
C VAL A 345 15.86 15.39 7.99
N GLY A 346 14.79 15.67 8.72
CA GLY A 346 13.43 15.26 8.39
C GLY A 346 12.49 16.46 8.43
N MET A 347 11.28 16.30 7.88
CA MET A 347 10.23 17.31 7.92
C MET A 347 9.18 16.90 8.94
N VAL A 348 8.89 17.77 9.90
CA VAL A 348 7.85 17.60 10.92
C VAL A 348 6.50 17.44 10.22
N VAL A 349 5.81 16.34 10.49
CA VAL A 349 4.42 16.10 10.05
C VAL A 349 3.43 16.37 11.19
N SER A 350 3.84 16.11 12.45
CA SER A 350 3.21 16.63 13.66
C SER A 350 4.20 16.71 14.80
N LYS A 351 3.74 17.21 15.95
CA LYS A 351 4.40 16.99 17.24
C LYS A 351 4.82 15.52 17.39
N GLY A 352 6.10 15.31 17.68
CA GLY A 352 6.76 14.00 17.81
C GLY A 352 7.04 13.20 16.53
N LYS A 353 6.49 13.56 15.35
CA LYS A 353 6.60 12.77 14.11
C LYS A 353 7.18 13.56 12.95
N MET A 354 8.07 12.95 12.18
CA MET A 354 8.63 13.50 10.94
C MET A 354 8.55 12.49 9.79
N ILE A 355 8.53 12.98 8.54
CA ILE A 355 8.92 12.18 7.38
C ILE A 355 10.42 12.35 7.10
N GLU A 356 11.10 11.24 6.80
CA GLU A 356 12.52 11.24 6.49
C GLU A 356 12.90 10.23 5.41
N ALA A 357 13.95 10.57 4.65
CA ALA A 357 14.75 9.61 3.90
C ALA A 357 16.04 9.37 4.70
N ARG A 358 16.07 8.34 5.56
CA ARG A 358 17.12 8.22 6.60
C ARG A 358 18.50 7.83 6.08
N CYS A 359 18.62 6.68 5.40
CA CYS A 359 19.88 6.20 4.81
C CYS A 359 19.64 5.00 3.89
N THR A 360 20.60 4.65 3.03
CA THR A 360 20.54 3.53 2.07
C THR A 360 20.18 2.17 2.70
N ARG A 361 20.55 1.94 3.96
CA ARG A 361 20.28 0.68 4.70
C ARG A 361 19.20 0.80 5.77
N CYS A 362 18.55 1.97 5.87
CA CYS A 362 17.59 2.29 6.94
C CYS A 362 16.14 1.93 6.60
N GLY A 363 15.90 1.35 5.42
CA GLY A 363 14.58 1.16 4.83
C GLY A 363 14.15 2.33 3.94
N PRO A 364 12.92 2.28 3.41
CA PRO A 364 12.38 3.33 2.55
C PRO A 364 12.07 4.62 3.32
N ILE A 365 11.73 5.67 2.56
CA ILE A 365 11.15 6.91 3.06
C ILE A 365 9.86 6.59 3.83
N LYS A 366 9.74 7.10 5.04
CA LYS A 366 8.60 6.84 5.93
C LYS A 366 8.44 7.93 6.99
N VAL A 367 7.28 7.93 7.65
CA VAL A 367 7.08 8.70 8.87
C VAL A 367 7.68 7.93 10.06
N THR A 368 8.44 8.62 10.91
CA THR A 368 9.04 8.09 12.13
C THR A 368 8.84 9.04 13.31
N THR A 369 8.96 8.51 14.52
CA THR A 369 9.14 9.33 15.73
C THR A 369 10.51 10.02 15.69
N TYR A 370 10.55 11.31 16.05
CA TYR A 370 11.80 12.00 16.38
C TYR A 370 12.04 12.12 17.88
N ASN A 371 11.02 11.97 18.73
CA ASN A 371 11.15 12.10 20.19
C ASN A 371 12.19 11.14 20.77
N ASP A 372 12.24 9.93 20.23
CA ASP A 372 13.09 8.84 20.72
C ASP A 372 14.47 8.79 20.03
N ARG A 373 14.78 9.79 19.18
CA ARG A 373 16.09 9.88 18.51
C ARG A 373 17.06 10.70 19.35
N PRO A 374 18.19 10.13 19.79
CA PRO A 374 19.28 10.95 20.32
C PRO A 374 19.82 11.87 19.22
N ASN A 375 20.56 12.91 19.63
CA ASN A 375 21.31 13.82 18.77
C ASN A 375 20.46 14.76 17.89
N ILE A 376 19.27 15.20 18.34
CA ILE A 376 18.59 16.36 17.75
C ILE A 376 19.49 17.60 17.91
N VAL A 377 19.80 18.26 16.79
CA VAL A 377 20.53 19.54 16.75
C VAL A 377 19.55 20.70 16.96
N GLY A 378 18.37 20.63 16.35
CA GLY A 378 17.30 21.59 16.55
C GLY A 378 16.25 21.58 15.44
N PHE A 379 15.38 22.59 15.47
CA PHE A 379 14.26 22.74 14.54
C PHE A 379 14.35 24.08 13.81
N THR A 380 13.92 24.13 12.55
CA THR A 380 13.83 25.39 11.78
C THR A 380 12.55 25.47 10.93
N ARG A 381 12.16 26.71 10.59
CA ARG A 381 10.96 27.04 9.81
C ARG A 381 11.36 27.81 8.54
N PRO A 382 11.59 27.12 7.40
CA PRO A 382 12.00 27.79 6.16
C PRO A 382 10.96 28.79 5.63
N LEU A 383 9.67 28.56 5.87
CA LEU A 383 8.59 29.47 5.44
C LEU A 383 8.60 30.86 6.12
N GLN A 384 9.40 31.05 7.18
CA GLN A 384 9.63 32.37 7.79
C GLN A 384 10.91 33.06 7.30
N ASN A 385 11.70 32.41 6.42
CA ASN A 385 12.85 33.04 5.79
C ASN A 385 12.41 34.15 4.80
N ALA A 386 13.12 35.28 4.80
CA ALA A 386 12.80 36.45 3.98
C ALA A 386 12.75 36.16 2.45
N ASP A 387 13.63 35.30 1.95
CA ASP A 387 13.68 34.91 0.53
C ASP A 387 12.47 34.06 0.15
N VAL A 388 12.00 33.21 1.06
CA VAL A 388 10.79 32.40 0.87
C VAL A 388 9.54 33.29 0.90
N LEU A 389 9.48 34.22 1.85
CA LEU A 389 8.40 35.23 1.91
C LEU A 389 8.39 36.13 0.65
N GLN A 390 9.54 36.42 0.05
CA GLN A 390 9.61 37.16 -1.22
C GLN A 390 9.11 36.32 -2.41
N GLN A 391 9.44 35.03 -2.46
CA GLN A 391 8.94 34.10 -3.48
C GLN A 391 7.42 33.95 -3.40
N LEU A 392 6.87 33.80 -2.18
CA LEU A 392 5.42 33.75 -1.96
C LEU A 392 4.69 35.01 -2.43
N LYS A 393 5.24 36.20 -2.17
CA LYS A 393 4.67 37.47 -2.67
C LYS A 393 4.64 37.51 -4.20
N LYS A 394 5.69 37.05 -4.87
CA LYS A 394 5.77 36.98 -6.35
C LYS A 394 4.81 35.97 -6.98
N ALA A 395 4.36 34.96 -6.22
CA ALA A 395 3.41 33.96 -6.71
C ALA A 395 1.93 34.42 -6.61
N LEU A 396 1.67 35.57 -5.98
CA LEU A 396 0.35 36.15 -5.75
C LEU A 396 0.12 37.43 -6.59
N THR A 397 1.07 37.79 -7.46
CA THR A 397 1.08 38.98 -8.32
C THR A 397 1.29 38.58 -9.78
#